data_AF-A0A2D8CRA8-F1
#
_entry.id   AF-A0A2D8CRA8-F1
#
_cell.length_a   1.000
_cell.length_b   1.000
_cell.length_c   1.000
_cell.angle_alpha   90.00
_cell.angle_beta   90.00
_cell.angle_gamma   90.00
#
_symmetry.space_group_name_H-M   'P 1'
#
loop_
_entity.id
_entity.type
_entity.pdbx_description
1 polymer ?
#
loop_
_entity_poly.entity_id
_entity_poly.type
_entity_poly.pdbx_seq_one_letter_code
_entity_poly.pdbx_strand_id
1 'polypeptide(L)'
;MERDDLVHDHNYSVAANHDEAHGVAIRKTIWKVTAILTIITVVEVLIGAFIKQYTGDQGADNSLWPYVKVGFIVLTVVKAAYIVLVFMHLGDERKNFKMVILVPYVLFIVYLIFICLTESSYWNHILHQEESGVIEQEMSLNAYSNKALEFDKTKTVHL
;
A
#
# COMPACT_ATOMS: atom_id res chain seq x y z
N MET A 1 26.13 -41.20 -45.78
CA MET A 1 26.70 -40.46 -44.65
C MET A 1 25.51 -39.99 -43.83
N GLU A 2 25.23 -40.70 -42.75
CA GLU A 2 24.20 -40.31 -41.79
C GLU A 2 24.64 -38.98 -41.16
N ARG A 3 23.72 -38.02 -41.03
CA ARG A 3 23.99 -36.67 -40.53
C ARG A 3 24.13 -36.71 -39.00
N ASP A 4 25.34 -36.99 -38.53
CA ASP A 4 25.73 -37.12 -37.11
C ASP A 4 25.39 -35.88 -36.25
N ASP A 5 25.25 -34.72 -36.91
CA ASP A 5 24.80 -33.45 -36.36
C ASP A 5 23.36 -33.49 -35.82
N LEU A 6 22.45 -34.22 -36.49
CA LEU A 6 21.05 -34.34 -36.06
C LEU A 6 20.88 -35.30 -34.88
N VAL A 7 21.75 -36.31 -34.76
CA VAL A 7 21.74 -37.28 -33.66
C VAL A 7 22.20 -36.60 -32.36
N HIS A 8 23.23 -35.76 -32.42
CA HIS A 8 23.70 -35.00 -31.26
C HIS A 8 22.68 -33.95 -30.79
N ASP A 9 22.05 -33.22 -31.71
CA ASP A 9 21.04 -32.19 -31.38
C ASP A 9 19.78 -32.79 -30.72
N HIS A 10 19.37 -33.99 -31.16
CA HIS A 10 18.32 -34.76 -30.49
C HIS A 10 18.69 -35.18 -29.06
N ASN A 11 19.96 -35.50 -28.82
CA ASN A 11 20.42 -35.91 -27.49
C ASN A 11 20.47 -34.74 -26.50
N TYR A 12 20.83 -33.53 -26.97
CA TYR A 12 20.77 -32.30 -26.17
C TYR A 12 19.32 -31.89 -25.84
N SER A 13 18.41 -32.00 -26.81
CA SER A 13 16.98 -31.68 -26.58
C SER A 13 16.28 -32.68 -25.67
N VAL A 14 16.64 -33.97 -25.74
CA VAL A 14 16.13 -35.01 -24.82
C VAL A 14 16.69 -34.84 -23.40
N ALA A 15 17.97 -34.47 -23.25
CA ALA A 15 18.57 -34.18 -21.95
C ALA A 15 18.08 -32.86 -21.32
N ALA A 16 17.61 -31.90 -22.13
CA ALA A 16 17.01 -30.64 -21.68
C ALA A 16 15.53 -30.78 -21.27
N ASN A 17 14.90 -31.94 -21.49
CA ASN A 17 13.58 -32.22 -20.93
C ASN A 17 13.73 -32.49 -19.43
N HIS A 18 13.53 -31.43 -18.65
CA HIS A 18 13.38 -31.53 -17.21
C HIS A 18 12.31 -32.57 -16.87
N ASP A 19 12.65 -33.49 -15.96
CA ASP A 19 11.76 -34.53 -15.47
C ASP A 19 10.39 -33.96 -15.10
N GLU A 20 9.34 -34.44 -15.75
CA GLU A 20 7.94 -34.01 -15.56
C GLU A 20 7.55 -34.04 -14.07
N ALA A 21 8.08 -35.00 -13.31
CA ALA A 21 7.79 -35.13 -11.88
C ALA A 21 8.26 -33.92 -11.06
N HIS A 22 9.36 -33.27 -11.44
CA HIS A 22 9.87 -32.07 -10.77
C HIS A 22 8.97 -30.85 -11.02
N GLY A 23 8.51 -30.68 -12.26
CA GLY A 23 7.60 -29.59 -12.64
C GLY A 23 6.23 -29.68 -11.95
N VAL A 24 5.71 -30.90 -11.79
CA VAL A 24 4.44 -31.16 -11.08
C VAL A 24 4.53 -30.76 -9.61
N ALA A 25 5.65 -31.04 -8.94
CA ALA A 25 5.86 -30.69 -7.54
C ALA A 25 5.85 -29.16 -7.32
N ILE A 26 6.52 -28.40 -8.18
CA ILE A 26 6.55 -26.92 -8.13
C ILE A 26 5.16 -26.34 -8.33
N ARG A 27 4.43 -26.78 -9.36
CA ARG A 27 3.05 -26.31 -9.65
C ARG A 27 2.11 -26.58 -8.47
N LYS A 28 2.26 -27.72 -7.79
CA LYS A 28 1.48 -28.07 -6.61
C LYS A 28 1.77 -27.15 -5.42
N THR A 29 3.02 -26.76 -5.23
CA THR A 29 3.40 -25.81 -4.16
C THR A 29 2.83 -24.42 -4.43
N ILE A 30 2.91 -23.94 -5.68
CA ILE A 30 2.33 -22.65 -6.09
C ILE A 30 0.82 -22.63 -5.80
N TRP A 31 0.09 -23.66 -6.20
CA TRP A 31 -1.36 -23.73 -5.96
C TRP A 31 -1.74 -23.75 -4.48
N LYS A 32 -1.00 -24.50 -3.67
CA LYS A 32 -1.22 -24.52 -2.20
C LYS A 32 -1.01 -23.14 -1.60
N VAL A 33 0.10 -22.50 -1.93
CA VAL A 33 0.46 -21.19 -1.36
C VAL A 33 -0.49 -20.10 -1.84
N THR A 34 -0.89 -20.14 -3.12
CA THR A 34 -1.93 -19.26 -3.65
C THR A 34 -3.22 -19.38 -2.84
N ALA A 35 -3.71 -20.60 -2.63
CA ALA A 35 -4.93 -20.82 -1.86
C ALA A 35 -4.83 -20.28 -0.43
N ILE A 36 -3.70 -20.53 0.27
CA ILE A 36 -3.47 -20.03 1.63
C ILE A 36 -3.47 -18.49 1.65
N LEU A 37 -2.76 -17.85 0.73
CA LEU A 37 -2.71 -16.39 0.66
C LEU A 37 -4.05 -15.78 0.31
N THR A 38 -4.81 -16.40 -0.60
CA THR A 38 -6.16 -15.94 -0.94
C THR A 38 -7.07 -16.01 0.28
N ILE A 39 -7.08 -17.11 1.02
CA ILE A 39 -7.90 -17.27 2.23
C ILE A 39 -7.53 -16.20 3.28
N ILE A 40 -6.24 -16.03 3.56
CA ILE A 40 -5.76 -15.00 4.50
C ILE A 40 -6.20 -13.60 4.05
N THR A 41 -6.12 -13.31 2.75
CA THR A 41 -6.53 -12.01 2.18
C THR A 41 -8.03 -11.78 2.30
N VAL A 42 -8.84 -12.81 2.04
CA VAL A 42 -10.29 -12.71 2.18
C VAL A 42 -10.66 -12.44 3.63
N VAL A 43 -10.08 -13.17 4.57
CA VAL A 43 -10.30 -12.96 6.01
C VAL A 43 -9.91 -11.53 6.43
N GLU A 44 -8.75 -11.06 5.99
CA GLU A 44 -8.28 -9.69 6.23
C GLU A 44 -9.28 -8.64 5.75
N VAL A 45 -9.69 -8.70 4.48
CA VAL A 45 -10.64 -7.73 3.90
C VAL A 45 -11.99 -7.80 4.61
N LEU A 46 -12.47 -8.99 4.97
CA LEU A 46 -13.72 -9.14 5.72
C LEU A 46 -13.62 -8.48 7.11
N ILE A 47 -12.51 -8.68 7.83
CA ILE A 47 -12.28 -8.01 9.12
C ILE A 47 -12.32 -6.48 8.96
N GLY A 48 -11.66 -5.94 7.93
CA GLY A 48 -11.70 -4.50 7.64
C GLY A 48 -13.08 -4.00 7.20
N ALA A 49 -13.86 -4.81 6.52
CA ALA A 49 -15.21 -4.46 6.08
C ALA A 49 -16.24 -4.47 7.24
N PHE A 50 -16.10 -5.40 8.18
CA PHE A 50 -17.02 -5.53 9.32
C PHE A 50 -16.68 -4.59 10.48
N ILE A 51 -15.39 -4.29 10.72
CA ILE A 51 -14.98 -3.37 11.79
C ILE A 51 -14.93 -1.95 11.24
N LYS A 52 -15.99 -1.16 11.53
CA LYS A 52 -16.06 0.24 11.13
C LYS A 52 -15.19 1.14 12.01
N GLN A 53 -14.65 2.20 11.41
CA GLN A 53 -13.84 3.23 12.07
C GLN A 53 -14.60 3.97 13.18
N TYR A 54 -15.90 4.20 12.98
CA TYR A 54 -16.75 4.94 13.91
C TYR A 54 -17.87 4.05 14.42
N THR A 55 -18.14 4.09 15.72
CA THR A 55 -19.21 3.31 16.34
C THR A 55 -20.37 4.24 16.72
N GLY A 56 -21.51 4.12 16.02
CA GLY A 56 -22.74 4.87 16.30
C GLY A 56 -22.84 6.28 15.70
N ASP A 57 -24.02 6.90 15.82
CA ASP A 57 -24.36 8.25 15.30
C ASP A 57 -23.54 9.40 15.92
N GLN A 58 -22.80 9.14 17.00
CA GLN A 58 -22.05 10.14 17.77
C GLN A 58 -20.56 10.22 17.39
N GLY A 59 -20.10 9.49 16.37
CA GLY A 59 -18.72 9.59 15.89
C GLY A 59 -17.63 9.14 16.87
N ALA A 60 -17.97 8.34 17.89
CA ALA A 60 -16.99 7.87 18.87
C ALA A 60 -15.95 6.94 18.24
N ASP A 61 -14.67 7.19 18.56
CA ASP A 61 -13.53 6.41 18.07
C ASP A 61 -13.63 4.95 18.51
N ASN A 62 -13.62 4.05 17.54
CA ASN A 62 -13.57 2.62 17.81
C ASN A 62 -12.18 2.24 18.33
N SER A 63 -12.06 1.85 19.60
CA SER A 63 -10.80 1.43 20.21
C SER A 63 -10.13 0.22 19.52
N LEU A 64 -10.88 -0.55 18.72
CA LEU A 64 -10.35 -1.67 17.94
C LEU A 64 -9.73 -1.25 16.61
N TRP A 65 -10.10 -0.07 16.08
CA TRP A 65 -9.63 0.44 14.79
C TRP A 65 -8.10 0.54 14.64
N PRO A 66 -7.32 1.06 15.62
CA PRO A 66 -5.86 1.09 15.50
C PRO A 66 -5.24 -0.31 15.42
N TYR A 67 -5.79 -1.29 16.14
CA TYR A 67 -5.32 -2.67 16.08
C TYR A 67 -5.56 -3.30 14.70
N VAL A 68 -6.72 -3.01 14.09
CA VAL A 68 -7.01 -3.44 12.71
C VAL A 68 -5.98 -2.85 11.76
N LYS A 69 -5.70 -1.54 11.82
CA LYS A 69 -4.68 -0.91 10.95
C LYS A 69 -3.31 -1.58 11.06
N VAL A 70 -2.82 -1.80 12.28
CA VAL A 70 -1.52 -2.47 12.49
C VAL A 70 -1.57 -3.91 11.99
N GLY A 71 -2.67 -4.63 12.23
CA GLY A 71 -2.88 -5.98 11.72
C GLY A 71 -2.76 -6.06 10.20
N PHE A 72 -3.41 -5.16 9.47
CA PHE A 72 -3.34 -5.08 8.00
C PHE A 72 -1.90 -4.84 7.50
N ILE A 73 -1.16 -3.94 8.16
CA ILE A 73 0.25 -3.69 7.80
C ILE A 73 1.09 -4.95 7.97
N VAL A 74 0.96 -5.62 9.13
CA VAL A 74 1.72 -6.83 9.44
C VAL A 74 1.37 -7.97 8.49
N LEU A 75 0.08 -8.24 8.25
CA LEU A 75 -0.34 -9.29 7.34
C LEU A 75 0.12 -9.01 5.90
N THR A 76 0.12 -7.75 5.47
CA THR A 76 0.62 -7.35 4.15
C THR A 76 2.10 -7.66 4.00
N VAL A 77 2.93 -7.37 5.02
CA VAL A 77 4.36 -7.70 5.02
C VAL A 77 4.57 -9.22 5.01
N VAL A 78 3.84 -9.97 5.84
CA VAL A 78 3.91 -11.44 5.87
C VAL A 78 3.55 -12.03 4.52
N LYS A 79 2.49 -11.52 3.89
CA LYS A 79 2.03 -11.94 2.57
C LYS A 79 3.08 -11.65 1.50
N ALA A 80 3.65 -10.46 1.50
CA ALA A 80 4.72 -10.08 0.58
C ALA A 80 5.95 -10.99 0.74
N ALA A 81 6.37 -11.29 1.98
CA ALA A 81 7.46 -12.21 2.25
C ALA A 81 7.17 -13.62 1.71
N TYR A 82 5.95 -14.13 1.93
CA TYR A 82 5.52 -15.43 1.42
C TYR A 82 5.49 -15.48 -0.12
N ILE A 83 5.11 -14.38 -0.78
CA ILE A 83 5.14 -14.24 -2.25
C ILE A 83 6.57 -14.30 -2.76
N VAL A 84 7.46 -13.46 -2.22
CA VAL A 84 8.84 -13.38 -2.69
C VAL A 84 9.59 -14.69 -2.48
N LEU A 85 9.41 -15.34 -1.33
CA LEU A 85 10.11 -16.60 -1.03
C LEU A 85 9.62 -17.77 -1.89
N VAL A 86 8.30 -17.91 -2.08
CA VAL A 86 7.71 -19.10 -2.70
C VAL A 86 7.33 -18.91 -4.17
N PHE A 87 6.64 -17.82 -4.54
CA PHE A 87 6.17 -17.63 -5.91
C PHE A 87 7.29 -17.24 -6.87
N MET A 88 8.25 -16.44 -6.40
CA MET A 88 9.44 -16.15 -7.21
C MET A 88 10.46 -17.29 -7.16
N HIS A 89 10.21 -18.37 -6.42
CA HIS A 89 11.12 -19.50 -6.21
C HIS A 89 12.51 -19.09 -5.65
N LEU A 90 12.63 -17.87 -5.14
CA LEU A 90 13.89 -17.33 -4.63
C LEU A 90 14.39 -18.10 -3.40
N GLY A 91 13.50 -18.80 -2.68
CA GLY A 91 13.84 -19.60 -1.50
C GLY A 91 14.93 -20.63 -1.76
N ASP A 92 14.79 -21.40 -2.84
CA ASP A 92 15.68 -22.52 -3.19
C ASP A 92 16.85 -22.09 -4.11
N GLU A 93 16.83 -20.84 -4.58
CA GLU A 93 17.80 -20.31 -5.54
C GLU A 93 19.11 -19.82 -4.89
N ARG A 94 20.15 -19.61 -5.70
CA ARG A 94 21.46 -19.10 -5.23
C ARG A 94 21.34 -17.74 -4.55
N LYS A 95 22.06 -17.57 -3.43
CA LYS A 95 22.05 -16.35 -2.60
C LYS A 95 22.32 -15.06 -3.39
N ASN A 96 23.20 -15.11 -4.39
CA ASN A 96 23.49 -13.94 -5.23
C ASN A 96 22.28 -13.51 -6.08
N PHE A 97 21.52 -14.47 -6.62
CA PHE A 97 20.34 -14.16 -7.44
C PHE A 97 19.23 -13.55 -6.59
N LYS A 98 19.04 -14.07 -5.36
CA LYS A 98 18.15 -13.45 -4.36
C LYS A 98 18.50 -11.98 -4.12
N MET A 99 19.77 -11.67 -3.86
CA MET A 99 20.19 -10.30 -3.52
C MET A 99 20.04 -9.32 -4.68
N VAL A 100 20.28 -9.76 -5.92
CA VAL A 100 20.12 -8.91 -7.11
C VAL A 100 18.67 -8.45 -7.29
N ILE A 101 17.69 -9.27 -6.90
CA ILE A 101 16.26 -8.93 -7.00
C ILE A 101 15.78 -8.21 -5.74
N LEU A 102 16.18 -8.70 -4.55
CA LEU A 102 15.68 -8.19 -3.28
C LEU A 102 16.20 -6.78 -2.96
N VAL A 103 17.47 -6.49 -3.25
CA VAL A 103 18.10 -5.19 -2.95
C VAL A 103 17.42 -4.03 -3.68
N PRO A 104 17.26 -4.03 -5.03
CA PRO A 104 16.59 -2.93 -5.72
C PRO A 104 15.12 -2.81 -5.30
N TYR A 105 14.45 -3.93 -4.99
CA TYR A 105 13.06 -3.92 -4.54
C TYR A 105 12.88 -3.24 -3.18
N VAL A 106 13.73 -3.59 -2.20
CA VAL A 106 13.71 -2.96 -0.87
C VAL A 106 14.11 -1.48 -0.95
N LEU A 107 15.14 -1.15 -1.72
CA LEU A 107 15.56 0.23 -1.94
C LEU A 107 14.42 1.05 -2.54
N PHE A 108 13.73 0.50 -3.54
CA PHE A 108 12.59 1.16 -4.18
C PHE A 108 11.45 1.43 -3.21
N ILE A 109 11.07 0.46 -2.37
CA ILE A 109 10.02 0.65 -1.36
C ILE A 109 10.40 1.74 -0.35
N VAL A 110 11.62 1.70 0.18
CA VAL A 110 12.10 2.71 1.14
C VAL A 110 12.12 4.10 0.51
N TYR A 111 12.54 4.19 -0.76
CA TYR A 111 12.54 5.44 -1.51
C TYR A 111 11.13 5.99 -1.74
N LEU A 112 10.15 5.14 -2.07
CA LEU A 112 8.74 5.57 -2.19
C LEU A 112 8.18 6.07 -0.86
N ILE A 113 8.46 5.37 0.25
CA ILE A 113 8.04 5.82 1.59
C ILE A 113 8.65 7.18 1.91
N PHE A 114 9.94 7.37 1.62
CA PHE A 114 10.63 8.64 1.83
C PHE A 114 9.92 9.79 1.08
N ILE A 115 9.67 9.63 -0.23
CA ILE A 115 8.98 10.65 -1.03
C ILE A 115 7.57 10.91 -0.49
N CYS A 116 6.78 9.87 -0.19
CA CYS A 116 5.43 10.05 0.33
C CYS A 116 5.43 10.82 1.66
N LEU A 117 6.37 10.57 2.56
CA LEU A 117 6.47 11.28 3.83
C LEU A 117 6.90 12.73 3.65
N THR A 118 7.88 13.01 2.77
CA THR A 118 8.32 14.39 2.50
C THR A 118 7.23 15.21 1.83
N GLU A 119 6.59 14.66 0.80
CA GLU A 119 5.50 15.33 0.09
C GLU A 119 4.29 15.52 1.00
N SER A 120 3.88 14.49 1.75
CA SER A 120 2.76 14.59 2.69
C SER A 120 2.99 15.67 3.76
N SER A 121 4.22 15.80 4.26
CA SER A 121 4.56 16.82 5.26
C SER A 121 4.49 18.23 4.67
N TYR A 122 4.94 18.40 3.42
CA TYR A 122 4.88 19.67 2.70
C TYR A 122 3.43 20.10 2.43
N TRP A 123 2.59 19.20 1.91
CA TRP A 123 1.17 19.46 1.68
C TRP A 123 0.42 19.77 2.98
N ASN A 124 0.72 19.06 4.07
CA ASN A 124 0.10 19.32 5.36
C ASN A 124 0.36 20.76 5.84
N HIS A 125 1.57 21.27 5.67
CA HIS A 125 1.91 22.64 6.03
C HIS A 125 1.15 23.67 5.18
N ILE A 126 1.07 23.45 3.86
CA ILE A 126 0.35 24.35 2.95
C ILE A 126 -1.15 24.41 3.29
N LEU A 127 -1.78 23.26 3.51
CA LEU A 127 -3.21 23.19 3.78
C LEU A 127 -3.59 23.95 5.07
N HIS A 128 -2.79 23.81 6.13
CA HIS A 128 -3.03 24.56 7.38
C HIS A 128 -2.74 26.07 7.24
N GLN A 129 -1.81 26.45 6.36
CA GLN A 129 -1.55 27.85 6.07
C GLN A 129 -2.70 28.49 5.28
N GLU A 130 -3.26 27.77 4.30
CA GLU A 130 -4.43 28.21 3.53
C GLU A 130 -5.67 28.37 4.42
N GLU A 131 -5.94 27.38 5.28
CA GLU A 131 -7.04 27.43 6.25
C GLU A 131 -6.93 28.64 7.20
N SER A 132 -5.73 28.90 7.72
CA SER A 132 -5.46 30.04 8.60
C SER A 132 -5.68 31.39 7.88
N GLY A 133 -5.26 31.50 6.62
CA GLY A 133 -5.44 32.72 5.82
C GLY A 133 -6.91 33.02 5.50
N VAL A 134 -7.72 32.00 5.20
CA VAL A 134 -9.15 32.16 4.96
C VAL A 134 -9.88 32.65 6.23
N ILE A 135 -9.56 32.09 7.39
CA ILE A 135 -10.17 32.49 8.67
C ILE A 135 -9.85 33.96 9.01
N GLU A 136 -8.60 34.39 8.79
CA GLU A 136 -8.21 35.78 9.04
C GLU A 136 -8.94 36.75 8.10
N GLN A 137 -9.12 36.36 6.83
CA GLN A 137 -9.87 37.14 5.86
C GLN A 137 -11.36 37.25 6.23
N GLU A 138 -12.02 36.17 6.64
CA GLU A 138 -13.42 36.20 7.09
C GLU A 138 -13.60 37.04 8.36
N MET A 139 -12.68 36.94 9.32
CA MET A 139 -12.72 37.72 10.55
C MET A 139 -12.59 39.21 10.28
N SER A 140 -11.70 39.60 9.37
CA SER A 140 -11.55 41.01 8.95
C SER A 140 -12.84 41.53 8.31
N LEU A 141 -13.45 40.77 7.40
CA LEU A 141 -14.66 41.16 6.67
C LEU A 141 -15.86 41.32 7.62
N ASN A 142 -16.01 40.40 8.57
CA ASN A 142 -17.04 40.47 9.61
C ASN A 142 -16.81 41.67 10.55
N ALA A 143 -15.57 41.98 10.90
CA ALA A 143 -15.25 43.16 11.72
C ALA A 143 -15.61 44.48 10.99
N TYR A 144 -15.32 44.59 9.70
CA TYR A 144 -15.72 45.73 8.88
C TYR A 144 -17.25 45.85 8.76
N SER A 145 -17.95 44.73 8.53
CA SER A 145 -19.41 44.70 8.43
C SER A 145 -20.08 45.16 9.73
N ASN A 146 -19.63 44.67 10.88
CA ASN A 146 -20.15 45.07 12.19
C ASN A 146 -19.92 46.57 12.49
N LYS A 147 -18.74 47.11 12.17
CA LYS A 147 -18.48 48.56 12.29
C LYS A 147 -19.40 49.40 11.41
N ALA A 148 -19.69 48.95 10.19
CA ALA A 148 -20.59 49.66 9.28
C ALA A 148 -22.04 49.69 9.82
N LEU A 149 -22.50 48.59 10.41
CA LEU A 149 -23.82 48.51 11.05
C LEU A 149 -23.94 49.37 12.30
N GLU A 150 -22.88 49.47 13.11
CA GLU A 150 -22.85 50.38 14.27
C GLU A 150 -22.89 51.86 13.85
N PHE A 151 -22.19 52.21 12.77
CA PHE A 151 -22.20 53.57 12.21
C PHE A 151 -23.58 53.95 11.65
N ASP A 152 -24.28 53.02 11.01
CA ASP A 152 -25.64 53.26 10.50
C ASP A 152 -26.67 53.44 11.63
N LYS A 153 -26.58 52.61 12.69
CA LYS A 153 -27.43 52.75 13.89
C LYS A 153 -27.22 54.07 14.62
N THR A 154 -25.98 54.55 14.71
CA THR A 154 -25.70 55.83 15.38
C THR A 154 -26.21 57.01 14.56
N LYS A 155 -26.20 56.94 13.23
CA LYS A 155 -26.70 58.01 12.36
C LYS A 155 -28.23 58.11 12.32
N THR A 156 -28.95 57.00 12.52
CA THR A 156 -30.42 56.94 12.53
C THR A 156 -31.05 57.39 13.85
N VAL A 157 -30.31 57.38 14.97
CA VAL A 157 -30.81 57.81 16.29
C VAL A 157 -30.73 59.34 16.49
N HIS A 158 -30.03 60.06 15.60
CA HIS A 158 -29.86 61.52 15.66
C HIS A 158 -30.76 62.31 14.67
N LEU A 159 -31.80 61.68 14.12
CA LEU A 159 -32.90 62.31 13.36
C LEU A 159 -34.23 62.11 14.12
#